data_AF-A0A7S1WJX4-F1
#
_entry.id   AF-A0A7S1WJX4-F1
#
_cell.length_a   1.000
_cell.length_b   1.000
_cell.length_c   1.000
_cell.angle_alpha   90.00
_cell.angle_beta   90.00
_cell.angle_gamma   90.00
#
_symmetry.space_group_name_H-M   'P 1'
#
loop_
_entity.id
_entity.type
_entity.pdbx_description
1 polymer ?
#
loop_
_entity_poly.entity_id
_entity_poly.type
_entity_poly.pdbx_seq_one_letter_code
_entity_poly.pdbx_strand_id
1 'polypeptide(L)'
;VGSGASQLEAHLSSFAQRGLRTLCLASRPMNEEEYAEWHTRYMQAQALVSSERAEQVQRLAEELETCRPLDLLGATAIEDKLQDKVPETIEQLRLAGICVWVLTGDKVETAISIARSCRLLTDDMENFLIEDPSPAAA
;
A
#
# COMPACT_ATOMS: atom_id res chain seq x y z
N VAL A 1 19.62 -12.22 -15.68
CA VAL A 1 19.00 -11.31 -14.69
C VAL A 1 17.50 -11.04 -14.97
N GLY A 2 16.96 -11.34 -16.16
CA GLY A 2 15.56 -11.00 -16.51
C GLY A 2 14.42 -11.96 -16.06
N SER A 3 14.68 -13.09 -15.40
CA SER A 3 13.63 -14.06 -15.04
C SER A 3 13.00 -13.87 -13.66
N GLY A 4 13.70 -13.18 -12.75
CA GLY A 4 13.22 -12.97 -11.37
C GLY A 4 12.20 -11.84 -11.25
N ALA A 5 12.38 -10.75 -12.02
CA ALA A 5 11.47 -9.61 -12.01
C ALA A 5 10.07 -9.97 -12.54
N SER A 6 10.00 -10.73 -13.65
CA SER A 6 8.73 -11.16 -14.22
C SER A 6 7.96 -12.16 -13.34
N GLN A 7 8.67 -13.01 -12.60
CA GLN A 7 8.04 -13.88 -11.59
C GLN A 7 7.49 -13.08 -10.41
N LEU A 8 8.21 -12.05 -9.95
CA LEU A 8 7.74 -11.20 -8.87
C LEU A 8 6.50 -10.40 -9.27
N GLU A 9 6.46 -9.86 -10.49
CA GLU A 9 5.27 -9.17 -11.03
C GLU A 9 4.03 -10.09 -11.05
N ALA A 10 4.21 -11.35 -11.43
CA ALA A 10 3.14 -12.35 -11.38
C ALA A 10 2.68 -12.62 -9.95
N HIS A 11 3.59 -12.72 -8.98
CA HIS A 11 3.25 -12.87 -7.56
C HIS A 11 2.52 -11.64 -7.01
N LEU A 12 2.99 -10.43 -7.30
CA LEU A 12 2.34 -9.19 -6.88
C LEU A 12 0.93 -9.08 -7.43
N SER A 13 0.74 -9.42 -8.70
CA SER A 13 -0.58 -9.46 -9.34
C SER A 13 -1.50 -10.48 -8.65
N SER A 14 -0.98 -11.68 -8.33
CA SER A 14 -1.73 -12.71 -7.60
C SER A 14 -2.10 -12.26 -6.18
N PHE A 15 -1.19 -11.59 -5.46
CA PHE A 15 -1.45 -11.08 -4.11
C PHE A 15 -2.49 -9.96 -4.09
N ALA A 16 -2.42 -9.05 -5.06
CA ALA A 16 -3.42 -7.99 -5.22
C ALA A 16 -4.82 -8.56 -5.52
N GLN A 17 -4.92 -9.58 -6.38
CA GLN A 17 -6.19 -10.27 -6.64
C GLN A 17 -6.78 -10.93 -5.39
N ARG A 18 -5.93 -11.34 -4.45
CA ARG A 18 -6.32 -11.93 -3.17
C ARG A 18 -6.58 -10.87 -2.08
N GLY A 19 -6.46 -9.59 -2.39
CA GLY A 19 -6.69 -8.52 -1.42
C GLY A 19 -5.57 -8.32 -0.40
N LEU A 20 -4.38 -8.88 -0.65
CA LEU A 20 -3.25 -8.74 0.26
C LEU A 20 -2.53 -7.42 -0.02
N ARG A 21 -2.16 -6.71 1.06
CA ARG A 21 -1.31 -5.52 0.96
C ARG A 21 0.11 -5.94 0.61
N THR A 22 0.65 -5.42 -0.48
CA THR A 22 1.98 -5.78 -0.95
C THR A 22 3.00 -4.67 -0.69
N LEU A 23 4.24 -5.05 -0.36
CA LEU A 23 5.39 -4.14 -0.27
C LEU A 23 6.57 -4.77 -0.99
N CYS A 24 7.25 -4.02 -1.84
CA CYS A 24 8.51 -4.44 -2.46
C CYS A 24 9.69 -3.99 -1.61
N LEU A 25 10.69 -4.85 -1.45
CA LEU A 25 11.91 -4.57 -0.71
C LEU A 25 13.09 -4.57 -1.68
N ALA A 26 13.87 -3.49 -1.67
CA ALA A 26 15.09 -3.37 -2.43
C ALA A 26 16.21 -2.84 -1.54
N SER A 27 17.45 -3.15 -1.89
CA SER A 27 18.61 -2.69 -1.12
C SER A 27 19.78 -2.37 -2.05
N ARG A 28 20.71 -1.57 -1.56
CA ARG A 28 21.97 -1.31 -2.24
C ARG A 28 23.08 -1.16 -1.20
N PRO A 29 24.28 -1.73 -1.42
CA PRO A 29 25.42 -1.42 -0.57
C PRO A 29 25.84 0.04 -0.76
N MET A 30 26.10 0.70 0.36
CA MET A 30 26.61 2.07 0.43
C MET A 30 27.93 2.03 1.20
N ASN A 31 28.95 2.71 0.68
CA ASN A 31 30.24 2.78 1.36
C ASN A 31 30.20 3.85 2.47
N GLU A 32 31.19 3.83 3.36
CA GLU A 32 31.23 4.70 4.53
C GLU A 32 31.37 6.18 4.17
N GLU A 33 32.11 6.51 3.11
CA GLU A 33 32.29 7.88 2.63
C GLU A 33 30.99 8.47 2.07
N GLU A 34 30.30 7.74 1.20
CA GLU A 34 29.00 8.08 0.62
C GLU A 34 27.97 8.29 1.73
N TYR A 35 27.93 7.37 2.71
CA TYR A 35 27.04 7.50 3.86
C TYR A 35 27.37 8.73 4.71
N ALA A 36 28.64 8.97 5.03
CA ALA A 36 29.04 10.08 5.89
C ALA A 36 28.72 11.45 5.26
N GLU A 37 28.95 11.59 3.95
CA GLU A 37 28.60 12.80 3.21
C GLU A 37 27.09 13.04 3.18
N TRP A 38 26.32 12.01 2.79
CA TRP A 38 24.86 12.09 2.76
C TRP A 38 24.27 12.37 4.15
N HIS A 39 24.75 11.66 5.18
CA HIS A 39 24.28 11.80 6.55
C HIS A 39 24.51 13.21 7.09
N THR A 40 25.65 13.82 6.77
CA THR A 40 25.94 15.21 7.18
C THR A 40 24.91 16.18 6.60
N ARG A 41 24.60 16.05 5.30
CA ARG A 41 23.57 16.84 4.63
C ARG A 41 22.18 16.57 5.21
N TYR A 42 21.87 15.32 5.52
CA TYR A 42 20.61 14.90 6.14
C TYR A 42 20.42 15.51 7.53
N MET A 43 21.46 15.51 8.38
CA MET A 43 21.41 16.14 9.70
C MET A 43 21.23 17.65 9.62
N GLN A 44 21.87 18.31 8.66
CA GLN A 44 21.67 19.74 8.41
C GLN A 44 20.21 20.03 8.01
N ALA A 45 19.64 19.22 7.11
CA ALA A 45 18.24 19.35 6.71
C ALA A 45 17.28 19.14 7.89
N GLN A 46 17.51 18.12 8.73
CA GLN A 46 16.70 17.86 9.92
C GLN A 46 16.76 18.97 10.97
N ALA A 47 17.91 19.65 11.09
CA ALA A 47 18.10 20.74 12.04
C ALA A 47 17.40 22.04 11.64
N LEU A 48 16.83 22.13 10.43
CA LEU A 48 16.04 23.28 10.00
C LEU A 48 14.77 23.41 10.86
N VAL A 49 14.51 24.63 11.35
CA VAL A 49 13.30 24.97 12.12
C VAL A 49 12.20 25.58 11.21
N SER A 50 12.50 25.79 9.94
CA SER A 50 11.56 26.31 8.94
C SER A 50 10.61 25.23 8.40
N SER A 51 9.58 25.68 7.68
CA SER A 51 8.65 24.82 6.95
C SER A 51 9.33 23.98 5.84
N GLU A 52 10.52 24.38 5.41
CA GLU A 52 11.29 23.73 4.34
C GLU A 52 11.93 22.40 4.78
N ARG A 53 11.98 22.11 6.09
CA ARG A 53 12.60 20.89 6.62
C ARG A 53 12.09 19.62 5.93
N ALA A 54 10.77 19.49 5.81
CA ALA A 54 10.15 18.30 5.25
C ALA A 54 10.55 18.09 3.78
N GLU A 55 10.56 19.16 2.99
CA GLU A 55 10.94 19.14 1.58
C GLU A 55 12.42 18.78 1.40
N GLN A 56 13.32 19.37 2.19
CA GLN A 56 14.76 19.09 2.10
C GLN A 56 15.08 17.64 2.51
N VAL A 57 14.44 17.13 3.55
CA VAL A 57 14.58 15.73 3.98
C VAL A 57 14.09 14.78 2.89
N GLN A 58 12.92 15.07 2.29
CA GLN A 58 12.38 14.26 1.20
C GLN A 58 13.30 14.26 -0.02
N ARG A 59 13.81 15.42 -0.43
CA ARG A 59 14.75 15.54 -1.56
C ARG A 59 16.01 14.71 -1.35
N LEU A 60 16.57 14.70 -0.14
CA LEU A 60 17.76 13.91 0.18
C LEU A 60 17.47 12.40 0.18
N ALA A 61 16.26 11.99 0.60
CA ALA A 61 15.84 10.59 0.52
C ALA A 61 15.68 10.13 -0.94
N GLU A 62 15.00 10.94 -1.76
CA GLU A 62 14.84 10.67 -3.19
C GLU A 62 16.19 10.60 -3.93
N GLU A 63 17.12 11.49 -3.61
CA GLU A 63 18.49 11.45 -4.14
C GLU A 63 19.18 10.12 -3.81
N LEU A 64 19.06 9.65 -2.57
CA LEU A 64 19.68 8.38 -2.14
C LEU A 64 19.09 7.17 -2.88
N GLU A 65 17.78 7.18 -3.10
CA GLU A 65 17.03 6.10 -3.75
C GLU A 65 17.22 6.08 -5.27
N THR A 66 17.49 7.23 -5.90
CA THR A 66 17.55 7.37 -7.37
C THR A 66 18.97 7.54 -7.92
N CYS A 67 19.96 7.91 -7.11
CA CYS A 67 21.34 8.12 -7.56
C CYS A 67 21.97 6.87 -8.20
N ARG A 68 21.55 5.68 -7.77
CA ARG A 68 22.01 4.38 -8.26
C ARG A 68 20.87 3.36 -8.19
N PRO A 69 20.85 2.36 -9.10
CA PRO A 69 19.84 1.32 -9.06
C PRO A 69 19.88 0.56 -7.73
N LEU A 70 18.70 0.28 -7.18
CA LEU A 70 18.51 -0.63 -6.07
C LEU A 70 18.35 -2.07 -6.57
N ASP A 71 18.90 -3.03 -5.83
CA ASP A 71 18.69 -4.45 -6.10
C ASP A 71 17.39 -4.90 -5.43
N LEU A 72 16.40 -5.27 -6.25
CA LEU A 72 15.12 -5.80 -5.78
C LEU A 72 15.33 -7.17 -5.11
N LEU A 73 15.06 -7.23 -3.82
CA LEU A 73 15.21 -8.44 -3.01
C LEU A 73 13.97 -9.33 -3.05
N GLY A 74 12.78 -8.72 -3.15
CA GLY A 74 11.51 -9.43 -3.21
C GLY A 74 10.31 -8.57 -2.80
N ALA A 75 9.21 -9.23 -2.43
CA ALA A 75 8.02 -8.57 -1.92
C ALA A 75 7.39 -9.35 -0.77
N THR A 76 6.71 -8.64 0.12
CA THR A 76 5.84 -9.21 1.16
C THR A 76 4.38 -9.07 0.76
N ALA A 77 3.54 -9.99 1.24
CA ALA A 77 2.09 -9.91 1.13
C ALA A 77 1.48 -10.03 2.53
N ILE A 78 0.78 -8.99 2.97
CA ILE A 78 0.22 -8.85 4.30
C ILE A 78 -1.29 -8.95 4.19
N GLU A 79 -1.86 -9.91 4.90
CA GLU A 79 -3.30 -10.06 5.03
C GLU A 79 -3.83 -9.08 6.09
N ASP A 80 -4.83 -8.29 5.73
CA ASP A 80 -5.58 -7.49 6.70
C ASP A 80 -6.63 -8.39 7.36
N LYS A 81 -6.26 -8.98 8.50
CA LYS A 81 -7.11 -9.95 9.17
C LYS A 81 -8.34 -9.27 9.75
N LEU A 82 -9.51 -9.78 9.37
CA LEU A 82 -10.76 -9.46 10.03
C LEU A 82 -10.73 -9.93 11.49
N GLN A 83 -11.52 -9.26 12.33
CA GLN A 83 -11.75 -9.75 13.69
C GLN A 83 -12.49 -11.09 13.66
N ASP A 84 -12.31 -11.87 14.73
CA ASP A 84 -12.97 -13.16 14.89
C ASP A 84 -14.49 -13.02 14.70
N LYS A 85 -15.06 -13.93 13.91
CA LYS A 85 -16.50 -14.05 13.65
C LYS A 85 -17.14 -12.91 12.85
N VAL A 86 -16.38 -11.95 12.32
CA VAL A 86 -16.93 -10.88 11.48
C VAL A 86 -17.69 -11.42 10.27
N PRO A 87 -17.13 -12.35 9.46
CA PRO A 87 -17.83 -12.87 8.29
C PRO A 87 -19.16 -13.54 8.65
N GLU A 88 -19.16 -14.40 9.67
CA GLU A 88 -20.34 -15.13 10.13
C GLU A 88 -21.39 -14.18 10.69
N THR A 89 -20.97 -13.15 11.42
CA THR A 89 -21.89 -12.17 12.02
C THR A 89 -22.57 -11.35 10.92
N ILE A 90 -21.82 -10.83 9.95
CA ILE A 90 -22.39 -10.06 8.83
C ILE A 90 -23.36 -10.93 8.03
N GLU A 91 -23.01 -12.17 7.74
CA GLU A 91 -23.89 -13.11 7.04
C GLU A 91 -25.20 -13.36 7.80
N GLN A 92 -25.13 -13.61 9.12
CA GLN A 92 -26.33 -13.80 9.95
C GLN A 92 -27.20 -12.55 10.02
N LEU A 93 -26.60 -11.36 10.12
CA LEU A 93 -27.35 -10.09 10.09
C LEU A 93 -28.09 -9.92 8.76
N ARG A 94 -27.45 -10.23 7.64
CA ARG A 94 -28.07 -10.17 6.31
C ARG A 94 -29.20 -11.19 6.16
N LEU A 95 -29.01 -12.42 6.62
CA LEU A 95 -30.07 -13.46 6.63
C LEU A 95 -31.26 -13.07 7.51
N ALA A 96 -31.03 -12.30 8.58
CA ALA A 96 -32.07 -11.72 9.42
C ALA A 96 -32.78 -10.51 8.79
N GLY A 97 -32.41 -10.10 7.58
CA GLY A 97 -32.99 -8.95 6.88
C GLY A 97 -32.43 -7.59 7.30
N ILE A 98 -31.28 -7.56 7.99
CA ILE A 98 -30.62 -6.32 8.40
C ILE A 98 -29.68 -5.85 7.29
N CYS A 99 -29.88 -4.62 6.83
CA CYS A 99 -29.00 -3.97 5.86
C CYS A 99 -27.70 -3.50 6.54
N VAL A 100 -26.55 -4.02 6.10
CA VAL A 100 -25.22 -3.67 6.61
C VAL A 100 -24.52 -2.74 5.62
N TRP A 101 -24.09 -1.57 6.06
CA TRP A 101 -23.40 -0.57 5.24
C TRP A 101 -22.00 -0.33 5.82
N VAL A 102 -20.98 -0.34 4.97
CA VAL A 102 -19.59 -0.05 5.36
C VAL A 102 -19.22 1.34 4.86
N LEU A 103 -18.91 2.23 5.80
CA LEU A 103 -18.39 3.56 5.53
C LEU A 103 -16.89 3.54 5.86
N THR A 104 -16.05 3.77 4.86
CA THR A 104 -14.59 3.77 5.03
C THR A 104 -13.96 4.93 4.27
N GLY A 105 -12.83 5.42 4.78
CA GLY A 105 -11.96 6.38 4.10
C GLY A 105 -10.76 5.72 3.40
N ASP A 106 -10.72 4.39 3.35
CA ASP A 106 -9.71 3.64 2.60
C ASP A 106 -10.00 3.72 1.09
N LYS A 107 -9.02 3.35 0.27
CA LYS A 107 -9.17 3.29 -1.19
C LYS A 107 -10.26 2.29 -1.59
N VAL A 108 -10.85 2.52 -2.76
CA VAL A 108 -11.95 1.68 -3.30
C VAL A 108 -11.53 0.22 -3.40
N GLU A 109 -10.30 -0.05 -3.83
CA GLU A 109 -9.79 -1.42 -3.98
C GLU A 109 -9.71 -2.15 -2.64
N THR A 110 -9.25 -1.45 -1.59
CA THR A 110 -9.19 -2.00 -0.24
C THR A 110 -10.60 -2.25 0.31
N ALA A 111 -11.52 -1.31 0.10
CA ALA A 111 -12.90 -1.43 0.54
C ALA A 111 -13.59 -2.66 -0.07
N ILE A 112 -13.41 -2.87 -1.39
CA ILE A 112 -13.95 -4.04 -2.09
C ILE A 112 -13.32 -5.33 -1.56
N SER A 113 -12.01 -5.36 -1.32
CA SER A 113 -11.31 -6.52 -0.77
C SER A 113 -11.82 -6.91 0.61
N ILE A 114 -12.00 -5.93 1.51
CA ILE A 114 -12.53 -6.17 2.85
C ILE A 114 -13.99 -6.63 2.79
N ALA A 115 -14.81 -6.01 1.94
CA ALA A 115 -16.21 -6.37 1.79
C ALA A 115 -16.41 -7.81 1.27
N ARG A 116 -15.53 -8.29 0.39
CA ARG A 116 -15.50 -9.71 -0.02
C ARG A 116 -15.06 -10.62 1.13
N SER A 117 -14.00 -10.24 1.84
CA SER A 117 -13.46 -11.03 2.96
C SER A 117 -14.48 -11.22 4.09
N CYS A 118 -15.36 -10.23 4.31
CA CYS A 118 -16.39 -10.29 5.34
C CYS A 118 -17.76 -10.81 4.84
N ARG A 119 -17.83 -11.36 3.61
CA ARG A 119 -19.06 -11.87 2.97
C ARG A 119 -20.18 -10.83 2.81
N LEU A 120 -19.81 -9.55 2.84
CA LEU A 120 -20.73 -8.47 2.53
C LEU A 120 -21.00 -8.41 1.02
N LEU A 121 -19.93 -8.56 0.21
CA LEU A 121 -20.01 -8.77 -1.23
C LEU A 121 -19.72 -10.24 -1.55
N THR A 122 -20.54 -10.84 -2.39
CA THR A 122 -20.39 -12.23 -2.86
C THR A 122 -20.27 -12.26 -4.39
N ASP A 123 -19.73 -13.35 -4.93
CA ASP A 123 -19.43 -13.45 -6.37
C ASP A 123 -20.70 -13.46 -7.25
N ASP A 124 -21.87 -13.75 -6.69
CA ASP A 124 -23.17 -13.73 -7.33
C ASP A 124 -23.84 -12.34 -7.35
N MET A 125 -23.21 -11.32 -6.77
CA MET A 125 -23.74 -9.95 -6.75
C MET A 125 -23.25 -9.11 -7.93
N GLU A 126 -24.14 -8.29 -8.46
CA GLU A 126 -23.78 -7.20 -9.37
C GLU A 126 -23.28 -5.99 -8.57
N ASN A 127 -22.10 -5.49 -8.90
CA ASN A 127 -21.47 -4.36 -8.21
C ASN A 127 -21.69 -3.07 -9.02
N PHE A 128 -22.36 -2.09 -8.41
CA PHE A 128 -22.54 -0.76 -9.00
C PHE A 128 -21.51 0.21 -8.42
N LEU A 129 -20.61 0.70 -9.28
CA LEU A 129 -19.66 1.75 -8.93
C LEU A 129 -20.25 3.12 -9.34
N ILE A 130 -20.34 4.03 -8.37
CA ILE A 130 -20.83 5.40 -8.60
C ILE A 130 -19.69 6.35 -8.24
N GLU A 131 -19.17 7.02 -9.26
CA GLU A 131 -18.11 8.03 -9.12
C GLU A 131 -18.69 9.40 -9.48
N ASP A 132 -18.23 10.44 -8.79
CA ASP A 132 -18.49 11.81 -9.24
C ASP A 132 -17.57 12.10 -10.44
N PRO A 133 -18.12 12.44 -11.62
CA PRO A 133 -17.32 12.80 -12.79
C PRO A 133 -16.59 14.14 -12.63
N SER A 134 -16.86 14.90 -11.56
CA SER A 134 -16.11 16.13 -11.28
C SER A 134 -14.65 15.80 -10.93
N PRO A 135 -13.68 16.53 -11.49
CA PRO A 135 -12.29 16.35 -11.10
C PRO A 135 -12.18 16.64 -9.60
N ALA A 136 -11.59 15.71 -8.85
CA ALA A 136 -11.31 15.87 -7.43
C ALA A 136 -10.71 17.27 -7.21
N ALA A 137 -11.36 18.09 -6.37
CA ALA A 137 -10.89 19.43 -6.08
C ALA A 137 -9.44 19.34 -5.63
N ALA A 138 -8.55 19.89 -6.46
CA ALA A 138 -7.10 19.92 -6.25
C ALA A 138 -6.73 20.77 -5.03
#